data_AF-A0AAD5PJS5-F1
#
_entry.id   AF-A0AAD5PJS5-F1
#
_cell.length_a   1.000
_cell.length_b   1.000
_cell.length_c   1.000
_cell.angle_alpha   90.00
_cell.angle_beta   90.00
_cell.angle_gamma   90.00
#
_symmetry.space_group_name_H-M   'P 1'
#
loop_
_entity.id
_entity.type
_entity.pdbx_description
1 polymer ?
#
loop_
_entity_poly.entity_id
_entity_poly.type
_entity_poly.pdbx_seq_one_letter_code
_entity_poly.pdbx_strand_id
1 'polypeptide(L)'
;MHACAPGLQHNPAQRQRGGRRLALETLHSFLDARALGYRGGISSPLSSPTACSRLSAYLAYGCISLREVVQATRAALDALPPQAGRHKAGLIGFISRLYWHCHFIQKLESEPKSSGATCTRATTACAKKAGTTPTLRP
;
A
#
# COMPACT_ATOMS: atom_id res chain seq x y z
N MET A 1 -26.14 15.54 -2.79
CA MET A 1 -25.29 15.98 -1.66
C MET A 1 -25.35 14.89 -0.60
N HIS A 2 -24.26 14.19 -0.28
CA HIS A 2 -24.27 13.09 0.70
C HIS A 2 -23.66 13.58 2.02
N ALA A 3 -24.49 13.60 3.06
CA ALA A 3 -24.17 14.07 4.40
C ALA A 3 -23.11 13.20 5.09
N CYS A 4 -22.23 13.86 5.83
CA CYS A 4 -21.25 13.26 6.74
C CYS A 4 -21.99 12.68 7.96
N ALA A 5 -21.60 11.49 8.42
CA ALA A 5 -22.15 10.91 9.65
C ALA A 5 -21.90 11.87 10.85
N PRO A 6 -22.86 12.06 11.76
CA PRO A 6 -22.73 13.01 12.86
C PRO A 6 -21.72 12.46 13.87
N GLY A 7 -20.53 13.09 13.96
CA GLY A 7 -19.52 12.73 14.97
C GLY A 7 -18.06 12.97 14.57
N LEU A 8 -17.74 13.15 13.29
CA LEU A 8 -16.37 13.45 12.82
C LEU A 8 -16.28 14.91 12.38
N GLN A 9 -16.05 15.81 13.33
CA GLN A 9 -15.96 17.26 13.09
C GLN A 9 -14.70 17.66 12.28
N HIS A 10 -13.72 16.77 12.11
CA HIS A 10 -12.52 16.99 11.31
C HIS A 10 -12.62 16.27 9.95
N ASN A 11 -12.86 17.03 8.88
CA ASN A 11 -12.89 16.52 7.51
C ASN A 11 -11.65 17.00 6.72
N PRO A 12 -10.52 16.27 6.76
CA PRO A 12 -9.35 16.63 5.99
C PRO A 12 -9.68 16.57 4.49
N ALA A 13 -9.16 17.53 3.72
CA ALA A 13 -9.52 17.74 2.30
C ALA A 13 -9.25 16.51 1.40
N GLN A 14 -8.44 15.55 1.83
CA GLN A 14 -8.07 14.34 1.08
C GLN A 14 -8.65 13.04 1.66
N ARG A 15 -9.71 13.14 2.48
CA ARG A 15 -10.42 11.96 3.00
C ARG A 15 -11.02 11.15 1.83
N GLN A 16 -10.74 9.85 1.81
CA GLN A 16 -11.36 8.97 0.83
C GLN A 16 -12.84 8.84 1.12
N ARG A 17 -13.66 9.05 0.08
CA ARG A 17 -15.11 8.86 0.15
C ARG A 17 -15.40 7.40 -0.21
N GLY A 18 -16.32 6.76 0.53
CA GLY A 18 -16.71 5.38 0.26
C GLY A 18 -17.57 5.23 -1.01
N GLY A 19 -17.74 3.99 -1.45
CA GLY A 19 -18.62 3.62 -2.54
C GLY A 19 -17.93 2.87 -3.68
N ARG A 20 -18.65 1.91 -4.28
CA ARG A 20 -18.15 1.05 -5.35
C ARG A 20 -17.63 1.82 -6.56
N ARG A 21 -18.37 2.84 -7.01
CA ARG A 21 -17.96 3.66 -8.16
C ARG A 21 -16.59 4.32 -7.92
N LEU A 22 -16.40 4.94 -6.76
CA LEU A 22 -15.14 5.58 -6.41
C LEU A 22 -14.00 4.55 -6.22
N ALA A 23 -14.32 3.35 -5.75
CA ALA A 23 -13.37 2.24 -5.68
C ALA A 23 -12.84 1.85 -7.07
N LEU A 24 -13.74 1.70 -8.05
CA LEU A 24 -13.40 1.38 -9.44
C LEU A 24 -12.61 2.52 -10.11
N GLU A 25 -13.04 3.76 -9.95
CA GLU A 25 -12.29 4.93 -10.45
C GLU A 25 -10.88 4.98 -9.86
N THR A 26 -10.75 4.72 -8.56
CA THR A 26 -9.44 4.65 -7.89
C THR A 26 -8.57 3.52 -8.44
N LEU A 27 -9.16 2.34 -8.68
CA LEU A 27 -8.49 1.19 -9.26
C LEU A 27 -7.98 1.51 -10.67
N HIS A 28 -8.84 2.04 -11.55
CA HIS A 28 -8.46 2.34 -12.93
C HIS A 28 -7.38 3.41 -12.98
N SER A 29 -7.54 4.50 -12.23
CA SER A 29 -6.50 5.54 -12.08
C SER A 29 -5.15 4.97 -11.60
N PHE A 30 -5.18 3.95 -10.74
CA PHE A 30 -3.97 3.28 -10.32
C PHE A 30 -3.34 2.44 -11.45
N LEU A 31 -4.14 1.61 -12.12
CA LEU A 31 -3.70 0.71 -13.18
C LEU A 31 -3.20 1.44 -14.42
N ASP A 32 -3.72 2.62 -14.73
CA ASP A 32 -3.38 3.33 -15.97
C ASP A 32 -2.12 4.20 -15.83
N ALA A 33 -1.93 4.84 -14.66
CA ALA A 33 -0.92 5.87 -14.48
C ALA A 33 -0.03 5.68 -13.26
N ARG A 34 -0.62 5.41 -12.08
CA ARG A 34 0.14 5.46 -10.81
C ARG A 34 1.00 4.22 -10.58
N ALA A 35 0.65 3.09 -11.18
CA ALA A 35 1.42 1.86 -11.10
C ALA A 35 2.85 2.01 -11.67
N LEU A 36 3.09 2.95 -12.60
CA LEU A 36 4.44 3.29 -13.10
C LEU A 36 5.43 3.65 -11.98
N GLY A 37 4.97 4.42 -10.98
CA GLY A 37 5.77 4.88 -9.84
C GLY A 37 5.67 3.99 -8.61
N TYR A 38 4.90 2.90 -8.68
CA TYR A 38 4.62 2.04 -7.53
C TYR A 38 5.90 1.39 -6.97
N ARG A 39 6.78 0.94 -7.88
CA ARG A 39 8.08 0.39 -7.52
C ARG A 39 9.04 1.54 -7.14
N GLY A 40 9.31 1.66 -5.84
CA GLY A 40 10.16 2.72 -5.26
C GLY A 40 9.35 3.84 -4.58
N GLY A 41 8.16 4.17 -5.09
CA GLY A 41 7.31 5.22 -4.51
C GLY A 41 6.54 4.81 -3.26
N ILE A 42 6.21 3.53 -3.08
CA ILE A 42 5.44 3.05 -1.92
C ILE A 42 6.20 3.15 -0.59
N SER A 43 7.53 3.14 -0.63
CA SER A 43 8.42 3.16 0.55
C SER A 43 8.80 4.58 1.00
N SER A 44 8.46 5.61 0.22
CA SER A 44 8.73 7.01 0.56
C SER A 44 7.46 7.69 1.07
N PRO A 45 7.47 8.34 2.25
CA PRO A 45 6.30 9.06 2.77
C PRO A 45 5.87 10.23 1.86
N LEU A 46 6.81 10.79 1.09
CA LEU A 46 6.55 11.89 0.15
C LEU A 46 5.90 11.41 -1.15
N SER A 47 6.23 10.20 -1.61
CA SER A 47 5.72 9.65 -2.88
C SER A 47 4.55 8.69 -2.69
N SER A 48 4.33 8.20 -1.46
CA SER A 48 3.25 7.28 -1.12
C SER A 48 1.83 7.80 -1.45
N PRO A 49 1.48 9.09 -1.25
CA PRO A 49 0.14 9.59 -1.57
C PRO A 49 -0.24 9.44 -3.05
N THR A 50 0.76 9.51 -3.95
CA THR A 50 0.58 9.47 -5.40
C THR A 50 0.95 8.12 -6.01
N ALA A 51 1.87 7.37 -5.39
CA ALA A 51 2.30 6.06 -5.87
C ALA A 51 1.44 4.90 -5.36
N CYS A 52 0.78 5.02 -4.20
CA CYS A 52 -0.01 3.92 -3.64
C CYS A 52 -1.37 3.75 -4.34
N SER A 53 -1.88 2.51 -4.36
CA SER A 53 -3.20 2.20 -4.93
C SER A 53 -4.35 2.90 -4.19
N ARG A 54 -4.19 3.12 -2.88
CA ARG A 54 -5.23 3.62 -1.96
C ARG A 54 -6.52 2.79 -1.97
N LEU A 55 -6.41 1.50 -2.28
CA LEU A 55 -7.54 0.57 -2.35
C LEU A 55 -7.86 -0.13 -1.01
N SER A 56 -6.98 -0.04 -0.02
CA SER A 56 -7.14 -0.74 1.28
C SER A 56 -8.45 -0.41 1.98
N ALA A 57 -8.86 0.87 2.00
CA ALA A 57 -10.13 1.28 2.58
C ALA A 57 -11.33 0.66 1.85
N TYR A 58 -11.33 0.67 0.51
CA TYR A 58 -12.40 0.09 -0.28
C TYR A 58 -12.50 -1.43 -0.16
N LEU A 59 -11.36 -2.11 0.00
CA LEU A 59 -11.31 -3.56 0.28
C LEU A 59 -11.85 -3.87 1.68
N ALA A 60 -11.44 -3.12 2.70
CA ALA A 60 -11.88 -3.31 4.08
C ALA A 60 -13.40 -3.11 4.26
N TYR A 61 -13.99 -2.17 3.51
CA TYR A 61 -15.43 -1.92 3.52
C TYR A 61 -16.22 -2.72 2.47
N GLY A 62 -15.59 -3.64 1.73
CA GLY A 62 -16.26 -4.49 0.75
C GLY A 62 -16.84 -3.75 -0.47
N CYS A 63 -16.37 -2.53 -0.77
CA CYS A 63 -16.80 -1.76 -1.95
C CYS A 63 -16.34 -2.41 -3.27
N ILE A 64 -15.24 -3.15 -3.22
CA ILE A 64 -14.68 -3.93 -4.32
C ILE A 64 -14.08 -5.21 -3.75
N SER A 65 -14.19 -6.32 -4.49
CA SER A 65 -13.58 -7.59 -4.08
C SER A 65 -12.11 -7.67 -4.48
N LEU A 66 -11.32 -8.40 -3.70
CA LEU A 66 -9.92 -8.65 -4.03
C LEU A 66 -9.76 -9.42 -5.35
N ARG A 67 -10.70 -10.34 -5.64
CA ARG A 67 -10.73 -11.09 -6.90
C ARG A 67 -10.86 -10.14 -8.10
N GLU A 68 -11.78 -9.18 -8.04
CA GLU A 68 -11.94 -8.18 -9.10
C GLU A 68 -10.65 -7.37 -9.30
N VAL A 69 -10.01 -6.93 -8.22
CA VAL A 69 -8.75 -6.18 -8.29
C VAL A 69 -7.65 -6.99 -8.98
N VAL A 70 -7.48 -8.26 -8.59
CA VAL A 70 -6.45 -9.14 -9.18
C VAL A 70 -6.73 -9.38 -10.68
N GLN A 71 -7.98 -9.65 -11.05
CA GLN A 71 -8.33 -9.88 -12.46
C GLN A 71 -8.14 -8.62 -13.31
N ALA A 72 -8.58 -7.45 -12.82
CA ALA A 72 -8.37 -6.18 -13.51
C ALA A 72 -6.87 -5.87 -13.68
N THR A 73 -6.05 -6.16 -12.66
CA THR A 73 -4.61 -5.94 -12.72
C THR A 73 -3.93 -6.86 -13.75
N ARG A 74 -4.37 -8.13 -13.86
CA ARG A 74 -3.87 -9.07 -14.86
C ARG A 74 -4.27 -8.65 -16.27
N ALA A 75 -5.53 -8.27 -16.47
CA ALA A 75 -5.99 -7.74 -17.74
C ALA A 75 -5.20 -6.49 -18.18
N ALA A 76 -4.90 -5.59 -17.24
CA ALA A 76 -4.05 -4.43 -17.51
C ALA A 76 -2.61 -4.82 -17.88
N LEU A 77 -2.04 -5.84 -17.23
CA LEU A 77 -0.71 -6.38 -17.57
C LEU A 77 -0.65 -6.94 -18.99
N ASP A 78 -1.69 -7.67 -19.40
CA ASP A 78 -1.79 -8.31 -20.72
C ASP A 78 -2.02 -7.28 -21.83
N ALA A 79 -2.78 -6.22 -21.54
CA ALA A 79 -3.04 -5.12 -22.47
C ALA A 79 -1.82 -4.20 -22.69
N LEU A 80 -0.83 -4.22 -21.79
CA LEU A 80 0.33 -3.33 -21.87
C LEU A 80 1.33 -3.76 -22.96
N PRO A 81 1.85 -2.81 -23.76
CA PRO A 81 2.84 -3.11 -24.77
C PRO A 81 4.13 -3.65 -24.13
N PRO A 82 4.89 -4.50 -24.85
CA PRO A 82 6.12 -5.10 -24.32
C PRO A 82 7.16 -4.07 -23.86
N GLN A 83 7.09 -2.85 -24.41
CA GLN A 83 8.01 -1.74 -24.13
C GLN A 83 7.75 -1.06 -22.78
N ALA A 84 6.58 -1.28 -22.16
CA ALA A 84 6.17 -0.66 -20.90
C ALA A 84 6.74 -1.37 -19.65
N GLY A 85 8.05 -1.67 -19.64
CA GLY A 85 8.70 -2.48 -18.61
C GLY A 85 8.54 -1.95 -17.18
N ARG A 86 8.65 -0.63 -16.98
CA ARG A 86 8.44 0.01 -15.66
C ARG A 86 7.01 -0.17 -15.16
N HIS A 87 6.02 -0.03 -16.06
CA HIS A 87 4.63 -0.18 -15.71
C HIS A 87 4.30 -1.61 -15.29
N LYS A 88 4.73 -2.57 -16.11
CA LYS A 88 4.59 -4.01 -15.83
C LYS A 88 5.24 -4.38 -14.49
N ALA A 89 6.46 -3.88 -14.23
CA ALA A 89 7.14 -4.12 -12.95
C ALA A 89 6.36 -3.56 -11.75
N GLY A 90 5.71 -2.41 -11.90
CA GLY A 90 4.85 -1.83 -10.88
C GLY A 90 3.60 -2.68 -10.58
N LEU A 91 2.89 -3.11 -11.64
CA LEU A 91 1.71 -3.96 -11.51
C LEU A 91 2.04 -5.35 -10.94
N ILE A 92 3.17 -5.96 -11.34
CA ILE A 92 3.66 -7.22 -10.75
C ILE A 92 3.94 -7.05 -9.25
N GLY A 93 4.61 -5.96 -8.86
CA GLY A 93 4.86 -5.64 -7.46
C GLY A 93 3.56 -5.40 -6.67
N PHE A 94 2.55 -4.82 -7.31
CA PHE A 94 1.23 -4.63 -6.71
C PHE A 94 0.52 -5.97 -6.46
N ILE A 95 0.50 -6.86 -7.45
CA ILE A 95 -0.05 -8.23 -7.31
C ILE A 95 0.63 -8.98 -6.15
N SER A 96 1.96 -8.93 -6.07
CA SER A 96 2.70 -9.56 -4.97
C SER A 96 2.22 -9.04 -3.60
N ARG A 97 1.97 -7.73 -3.47
CA ARG A 97 1.46 -7.14 -2.23
C ARG A 97 0.05 -7.59 -1.88
N LEU A 98 -0.83 -7.79 -2.88
CA LEU A 98 -2.16 -8.34 -2.66
C LEU A 98 -2.08 -9.78 -2.13
N TYR A 99 -1.15 -10.60 -2.62
CA TYR A 99 -0.90 -11.93 -2.07
C TYR A 99 -0.41 -11.89 -0.63
N TRP A 100 0.55 -11.00 -0.32
CA TRP A 100 1.02 -10.80 1.06
C TRP A 100 -0.09 -10.32 1.99
N HIS A 101 -1.01 -9.48 1.50
CA HIS A 101 -2.18 -9.05 2.26
C HIS A 101 -3.07 -10.25 2.62
N CYS A 102 -3.42 -11.12 1.68
CA CYS A 102 -4.18 -12.35 1.96
C CYS A 102 -3.46 -13.24 2.98
N HIS A 103 -2.18 -13.51 2.74
CA HIS A 103 -1.41 -14.38 3.62
C HIS A 103 -1.33 -13.82 5.05
N PHE A 104 -1.23 -12.49 5.20
CA PHE A 104 -1.24 -11.84 6.51
C PHE A 104 -2.61 -11.92 7.20
N ILE A 105 -3.70 -11.68 6.47
CA ILE A 105 -5.06 -11.84 7.01
C ILE A 105 -5.32 -13.28 7.46
N GLN A 106 -4.93 -14.27 6.64
CA GLN A 106 -5.03 -15.69 6.99
C GLN A 106 -4.23 -16.04 8.26
N LYS A 107 -3.04 -15.45 8.42
CA LYS A 107 -2.23 -15.63 9.64
C LYS A 107 -2.88 -15.01 10.87
N LEU A 108 -3.45 -13.81 10.76
CA LEU A 108 -4.19 -13.16 11.85
C LEU A 108 -5.42 -13.97 12.27
N GLU A 109 -6.13 -14.56 11.31
CA GLU A 109 -7.28 -15.43 11.58
C GLU A 109 -6.89 -16.76 12.23
N SER A 110 -5.67 -17.26 11.95
CA SER A 110 -5.16 -18.52 12.49
C SER A 110 -4.56 -18.40 13.92
N GLU A 111 -4.23 -17.19 14.37
CA GLU A 111 -3.66 -16.92 15.71
C GLU A 111 -4.48 -15.88 16.51
N PRO A 112 -5.68 -16.23 17.04
CA PRO A 112 -6.57 -15.28 17.71
C PRO A 112 -6.10 -14.81 19.12
N LYS A 113 -4.91 -15.21 19.59
CA LYS A 113 -4.42 -14.93 20.97
C LYS A 113 -3.42 -13.78 21.11
N SER A 114 -3.30 -12.89 20.12
CA SER A 114 -2.42 -11.71 20.23
C SER A 114 -3.16 -10.37 20.31
N SER A 115 -4.40 -10.35 20.78
CA SER A 115 -5.04 -9.10 21.20
C SER A 115 -4.56 -8.74 22.61
N GLY A 116 -3.39 -8.09 22.73
CA GLY A 116 -2.98 -7.50 24.01
C GLY A 116 -1.50 -7.14 24.24
N ALA A 117 -0.57 -7.43 23.33
CA ALA A 117 0.84 -7.08 23.56
C ALA A 117 1.23 -5.77 22.87
N THR A 118 1.25 -4.68 23.64
CA THR A 118 1.86 -3.39 23.29
C THR A 118 3.24 -3.61 22.66
N CYS A 119 3.43 -3.10 21.44
CA CYS A 119 4.71 -3.14 20.75
C CYS A 119 5.68 -2.11 21.38
N THR A 120 6.35 -2.50 22.47
CA THR A 120 7.54 -1.83 22.97
C THR A 120 8.73 -2.77 22.84
N ARG A 121 9.36 -2.76 21.66
CA ARG A 121 10.78 -3.10 21.48
C ARG A 121 11.26 -2.70 20.09
N ALA A 122 11.56 -1.40 19.93
CA ALA A 122 12.24 -0.88 18.75
C ALA A 122 13.24 0.23 19.12
N THR A 123 14.07 0.02 20.17
CA THR A 123 15.12 0.98 20.55
C THR A 123 16.52 0.40 20.75
N THR A 124 16.77 -0.89 20.48
CA THR A 124 18.13 -1.45 20.61
C THR A 124 18.64 -2.08 19.32
N ALA A 125 18.76 -1.27 18.26
CA ALA A 125 19.61 -1.61 17.11
C ALA A 125 19.99 -0.37 16.26
N CYS A 126 20.25 0.79 16.87
CA CYS A 126 20.81 1.95 16.16
C CYS A 126 21.86 2.65 17.03
N ALA A 127 22.86 1.91 17.51
CA ALA A 127 24.02 2.48 18.17
C ALA A 127 25.21 1.50 18.10
N LYS A 128 25.85 1.39 16.92
CA LYS A 128 27.27 1.04 16.76
C LYS A 128 27.67 1.10 15.29
N LYS A 129 27.99 2.31 14.81
CA LYS A 129 29.05 2.56 13.83
C LYS A 129 29.31 4.07 13.80
N ALA A 130 30.22 4.52 14.66
CA ALA A 130 30.84 5.83 14.56
C ALA A 130 32.28 5.72 15.10
N GLY A 131 33.25 5.98 14.22
CA GLY A 131 34.60 6.43 14.58
C GLY A 131 35.59 5.39 15.10
N THR A 132 36.39 4.82 14.19
CA THR A 132 37.77 4.43 14.54
C THR A 132 38.71 5.30 13.70
N THR A 133 39.25 6.33 14.35
CA THR A 133 40.32 7.19 13.84
C THR A 133 41.65 6.42 13.96
N PRO A 134 42.50 6.33 12.92
CA PRO A 134 43.85 5.82 13.09
C PRO A 134 44.78 6.96 13.51
N THR A 135 45.12 7.03 14.80
CA THR A 135 46.24 7.84 15.28
C THR A 135 47.55 7.10 15.05
N LEU A 136 48.38 7.65 14.14
CA LEU A 136 49.82 7.42 14.13
C LEU A 136 50.44 7.86 15.46
N ARG A 137 51.41 7.09 15.95
CA ARG A 137 52.48 7.59 16.82
C ARG A 137 53.68 6.62 16.81
N PRO A 138 54.85 7.13 17.18
CA PRO A 138 55.94 7.54 16.30
C PRO A 138 56.85 6.38 15.87
#